data_AF-A0A8W7P432-F1
#
_entry.id   AF-A0A8W7P432-F1
#
_cell.length_a   1.000
_cell.length_b   1.000
_cell.length_c   1.000
_cell.angle_alpha   90.00
_cell.angle_beta   90.00
_cell.angle_gamma   90.00
#
_symmetry.space_group_name_H-M   'P 1'
#
loop_
_entity.id
_entity.type
_entity.pdbx_description
1 polymer ?
#
loop_
_entity_poly.entity_id
_entity_poly.type
_entity_poly.pdbx_seq_one_letter_code
_entity_poly.pdbx_strand_id
1 'polypeptide(L)'
;MFLYFGFFSLFQMIMKAIQYSLLAALALKLLGVCYGCKISEYPCKGGASCVPLDKYCDGRDDCGDGSDEPKLCTVCNRTYYGDIGRTYTLTVPPPQWNRLPFLCHLTFTASGHEQGDIVQIIFDKFTVGRFDEGLIDPDMDSSDASLTSGGDLPGCPEGFMQLSELGRPFTGGSWCGKASGHQLYFSETSTVTASVKVI
;
A
#
# COMPACT_ATOMS: atom_id res chain seq x y z
N MET A 1 65.10 24.48 -26.20
CA MET A 1 64.88 23.66 -24.98
C MET A 1 63.38 23.55 -24.78
N PHE A 2 62.75 22.56 -25.42
CA PHE A 2 61.30 22.52 -25.64
C PHE A 2 60.56 21.74 -24.54
N LEU A 3 59.35 22.22 -24.25
CA LEU A 3 58.29 21.83 -23.28
C LEU A 3 57.89 20.34 -23.15
N TYR A 4 58.69 19.38 -23.62
CA TYR A 4 58.33 17.96 -23.67
C TYR A 4 58.15 17.31 -22.28
N PHE A 5 58.86 17.78 -21.25
CA PHE A 5 58.74 17.22 -19.90
C PHE A 5 57.37 17.50 -19.23
N GLY A 6 56.73 18.63 -19.55
CA GLY A 6 55.42 18.99 -19.00
C GLY A 6 54.27 18.15 -19.59
N PHE A 7 54.35 17.86 -20.89
CA PHE A 7 53.32 17.10 -21.61
C PHE A 7 53.26 15.62 -21.17
N PHE A 8 54.43 15.01 -20.94
CA PHE A 8 54.53 13.63 -20.48
C PHE A 8 53.96 13.45 -19.06
N SER A 9 54.26 14.40 -18.17
CA SER A 9 53.74 14.40 -16.79
C SER A 9 52.22 14.58 -16.74
N LEU A 10 51.69 15.51 -17.54
CA LEU A 10 50.24 15.75 -17.63
C LEU A 10 49.48 14.55 -18.20
N PHE A 11 50.02 13.91 -19.24
CA PHE A 11 49.44 12.70 -19.82
C PHE A 11 49.39 11.55 -18.80
N GLN A 12 50.47 11.36 -18.04
CA GLN A 12 50.53 10.33 -16.99
C GLN A 12 49.60 10.63 -15.81
N MET A 13 49.38 11.90 -15.47
CA MET A 13 48.39 12.32 -14.48
C MET A 13 46.96 12.03 -14.93
N ILE A 14 46.62 12.33 -16.18
CA ILE A 14 45.28 12.07 -16.74
C ILE A 14 44.99 10.58 -16.78
N MET A 15 45.94 9.75 -17.25
CA MET A 15 45.78 8.30 -17.28
C MET A 15 45.58 7.70 -15.89
N LYS A 16 46.31 8.18 -14.87
CA LYS A 16 46.10 7.77 -13.48
C LYS A 16 44.72 8.19 -12.96
N ALA A 17 44.26 9.41 -13.26
CA ALA A 17 42.95 9.89 -12.86
C ALA A 17 41.80 9.07 -13.49
N ILE A 18 41.92 8.74 -14.78
CA ILE A 18 40.97 7.86 -15.48
C ILE A 18 40.96 6.47 -14.85
N GLN A 19 42.14 5.92 -14.54
CA GLN A 19 42.27 4.61 -13.90
C GLN A 19 41.67 4.60 -12.48
N TYR A 20 41.90 5.62 -11.65
CA TYR A 20 41.27 5.74 -10.33
C TYR A 20 39.75 5.91 -10.44
N SER A 21 39.27 6.67 -11.42
CA SER A 21 37.82 6.86 -11.67
C SER A 21 37.14 5.57 -12.10
N LEU A 22 37.76 4.80 -13.00
CA LEU A 22 37.28 3.48 -13.44
C LEU A 22 37.30 2.47 -12.28
N LEU A 23 38.37 2.45 -11.47
CA LEU A 23 38.45 1.61 -10.28
C LEU A 23 37.40 2.00 -9.23
N ALA A 24 37.12 3.29 -9.03
CA ALA A 24 36.08 3.75 -8.13
C ALA A 24 34.68 3.39 -8.65
N ALA A 25 34.40 3.51 -9.96
CA ALA A 25 33.14 3.09 -10.55
C ALA A 25 32.95 1.56 -10.50
N LEU A 26 34.03 0.79 -10.70
CA LEU A 26 34.00 -0.66 -10.56
C LEU A 26 33.83 -1.08 -9.10
N ALA A 27 34.51 -0.41 -8.17
CA ALA A 27 34.33 -0.60 -6.74
C ALA A 27 32.91 -0.24 -6.28
N LEU A 28 32.31 0.84 -6.82
CA LEU A 28 30.92 1.22 -6.52
C LEU A 28 29.92 0.19 -7.06
N LYS A 29 30.20 -0.40 -8.24
CA LYS A 29 29.42 -1.52 -8.77
C LYS A 29 29.62 -2.82 -7.95
N LEU A 30 30.83 -3.08 -7.45
CA LEU A 30 31.18 -4.26 -6.66
C LEU A 30 30.75 -4.15 -5.19
N LEU A 31 30.65 -2.94 -4.65
CA LEU A 31 30.18 -2.65 -3.29
C LEU A 31 28.69 -2.89 -3.12
N GLY A 32 27.98 -3.28 -4.18
CA GLY A 32 26.61 -3.81 -4.13
C GLY A 32 25.77 -3.03 -3.13
N VAL A 33 25.56 -1.74 -3.39
CA VAL A 33 24.82 -0.89 -2.46
C VAL A 33 23.41 -1.47 -2.34
N CYS A 34 23.19 -2.19 -1.23
CA CYS A 34 21.88 -2.64 -0.80
C CYS A 34 21.18 -1.41 -0.24
N TYR A 35 20.60 -0.62 -1.14
CA TYR A 35 19.59 0.34 -0.73
C TYR A 35 18.41 -0.50 -0.23
N GLY A 36 18.26 -0.60 1.09
CA GLY A 36 17.10 -1.25 1.68
C GLY A 36 15.82 -0.62 1.10
N CYS A 37 14.81 -1.46 0.88
CA CYS A 37 13.53 -0.99 0.36
C CYS A 37 12.92 0.07 1.28
N LYS A 38 12.17 1.01 0.69
CA LYS A 38 11.38 1.95 1.48
C LYS A 38 10.32 1.20 2.27
N ILE A 39 9.79 1.85 3.31
CA ILE A 39 8.66 1.31 4.08
C ILE A 39 7.38 1.16 3.23
N SER A 40 7.27 1.92 2.13
CA SER A 40 6.22 1.85 1.11
C SER A 40 6.46 0.77 0.05
N GLU A 41 7.51 -0.05 0.20
CA GLU A 41 7.92 -1.07 -0.75
C GLU A 41 8.09 -2.45 -0.08
N TYR A 42 7.90 -3.50 -0.89
CA TYR A 42 8.14 -4.90 -0.55
C TYR A 42 9.47 -5.37 -1.15
N PRO A 43 10.36 -5.99 -0.36
CA PRO A 43 11.63 -6.52 -0.85
C PRO A 43 11.41 -7.81 -1.65
N CYS A 44 11.90 -7.83 -2.89
CA CYS A 44 11.99 -9.06 -3.66
C CYS A 44 13.04 -10.00 -3.05
N LYS A 45 12.95 -11.29 -3.38
CA LYS A 45 13.91 -12.27 -2.89
C LYS A 45 15.31 -11.96 -3.44
N GLY A 46 16.28 -11.94 -2.53
CA GLY A 46 17.64 -11.47 -2.81
C GLY A 46 17.88 -9.97 -2.52
N GLY A 47 16.82 -9.20 -2.22
CA GLY A 47 16.92 -7.82 -1.70
C GLY A 47 17.52 -6.79 -2.65
N ALA A 48 17.75 -7.15 -3.91
CA ALA A 48 18.34 -6.28 -4.92
C ALA A 48 17.30 -5.42 -5.67
N SER A 49 16.02 -5.79 -5.59
CA SER A 49 14.89 -5.02 -6.12
C SER A 49 13.77 -4.95 -5.10
N CYS A 50 12.94 -3.90 -5.25
CA CYS A 50 11.80 -3.61 -4.40
C CYS A 50 10.62 -3.28 -5.31
N VAL A 51 9.43 -3.75 -4.93
CA VAL A 51 8.17 -3.42 -5.61
C VAL A 51 7.29 -2.60 -4.66
N PRO A 52 6.46 -1.67 -5.13
CA PRO A 52 5.52 -0.96 -4.26
C PRO A 52 4.59 -1.92 -3.50
N LEU A 53 4.16 -1.57 -2.28
CA LEU A 53 3.31 -2.44 -1.46
C LEU A 53 1.97 -2.80 -2.12
N ASP A 54 1.42 -1.95 -2.98
CA ASP A 54 0.19 -2.21 -3.74
C ASP A 54 0.38 -3.20 -4.89
N LYS A 55 1.63 -3.51 -5.26
CA LYS A 55 1.97 -4.55 -6.23
C LYS A 55 2.19 -5.93 -5.61
N TYR A 56 2.35 -6.02 -4.29
CA TYR A 56 2.39 -7.32 -3.64
C TYR A 56 1.03 -8.00 -3.70
N CYS A 57 0.98 -9.23 -4.21
CA CYS A 57 -0.26 -10.00 -4.39
C CYS A 57 -1.29 -9.32 -5.31
N ASP A 58 -0.81 -8.63 -6.36
CA ASP A 58 -1.63 -8.05 -7.42
C ASP A 58 -1.91 -9.05 -8.57
N GLY A 59 -1.28 -10.23 -8.51
CA GLY A 59 -1.39 -11.31 -9.48
C GLY A 59 -0.40 -11.24 -10.64
N ARG A 60 0.64 -10.39 -10.54
CA ARG A 60 1.70 -10.25 -11.54
C ARG A 60 3.07 -10.40 -10.87
N ASP A 61 3.99 -11.03 -11.58
CA ASP A 61 5.39 -11.13 -11.13
C ASP A 61 6.12 -9.82 -11.45
N ASP A 62 6.07 -8.87 -10.52
CA ASP A 62 6.79 -7.60 -10.62
C ASP A 62 8.24 -7.72 -10.14
N CYS A 63 8.55 -8.72 -9.29
CA CYS A 63 9.93 -9.02 -8.88
C CYS A 63 10.76 -9.71 -9.98
N GLY A 64 10.12 -10.38 -10.93
CA GLY A 64 10.73 -11.21 -11.97
C GLY A 64 11.18 -12.60 -11.50
N ASP A 65 10.98 -12.90 -10.22
CA ASP A 65 11.27 -14.18 -9.58
C ASP A 65 10.07 -14.78 -8.81
N GLY A 66 8.92 -14.10 -8.89
CA GLY A 66 7.64 -14.46 -8.26
C GLY A 66 7.61 -14.31 -6.74
N SER A 67 8.59 -13.65 -6.12
CA SER A 67 8.66 -13.53 -4.66
C SER A 67 7.58 -12.64 -4.03
N ASP A 68 7.02 -11.73 -4.81
CA ASP A 68 5.86 -10.90 -4.51
C ASP A 68 4.51 -11.64 -4.65
N GLU A 69 4.49 -12.81 -5.32
CA GLU A 69 3.29 -13.60 -5.61
C GLU A 69 3.33 -15.03 -5.03
N PRO A 70 3.56 -15.23 -3.71
CA PRO A 70 3.53 -16.57 -3.14
C PRO A 70 2.12 -17.17 -3.17
N LYS A 71 2.03 -18.50 -3.19
CA LYS A 71 0.76 -19.26 -3.31
C LYS A 71 -0.35 -18.87 -2.29
N LEU A 72 0.03 -18.38 -1.11
CA LEU A 72 -0.90 -17.96 -0.05
C LEU A 72 -0.78 -16.45 0.22
N CYS A 73 -0.41 -15.65 -0.79
CA CYS A 73 -0.38 -14.20 -0.68
C CYS A 73 -1.79 -13.64 -0.41
N THR A 74 -1.84 -12.48 0.22
CA THR A 74 -3.09 -11.73 0.41
C THR A 74 -2.78 -10.24 0.50
N VAL A 75 -3.68 -9.43 -0.05
CA VAL A 75 -3.70 -7.97 0.14
C VAL A 75 -4.27 -7.58 1.52
N CYS A 76 -4.95 -8.51 2.20
CA CYS A 76 -5.60 -8.29 3.49
C CYS A 76 -4.64 -8.41 4.67
N ASN A 77 -5.03 -7.80 5.80
CA ASN A 77 -4.29 -7.77 7.06
C ASN A 77 -2.88 -7.19 6.89
N ARG A 78 -2.78 -6.09 6.15
CA ARG A 78 -1.53 -5.41 5.82
C ARG A 78 -1.61 -3.91 6.09
N THR A 79 -0.45 -3.36 6.43
CA THR A 79 -0.23 -1.92 6.53
C THR A 79 0.42 -1.42 5.25
N TYR A 80 -0.21 -0.42 4.64
CA TYR A 80 0.25 0.27 3.44
C TYR A 80 0.76 1.65 3.84
N TYR A 81 1.97 1.94 3.39
CA TYR A 81 2.58 3.26 3.48
C TYR A 81 2.62 3.87 2.09
N GLY A 82 2.34 5.16 1.99
CA GLY A 82 2.46 5.91 0.74
C GLY A 82 3.64 6.88 0.79
N ASP A 83 4.16 7.24 -0.38
CA ASP A 83 5.06 8.39 -0.55
C ASP A 83 4.26 9.61 -1.02
N ILE A 84 4.66 10.81 -0.58
CA ILE A 84 4.02 12.07 -1.03
C ILE A 84 4.04 12.18 -2.57
N GLY A 85 2.89 12.53 -3.14
CA GLY A 85 2.73 12.77 -4.59
C GLY A 85 2.64 11.49 -5.42
N ARG A 86 2.54 10.32 -4.80
CA ARG A 86 2.26 9.04 -5.46
C ARG A 86 0.86 8.54 -5.15
N THR A 87 0.24 7.93 -6.14
CA THR A 87 -1.06 7.26 -6.02
C THR A 87 -0.84 5.77 -6.18
N TYR A 88 -1.37 5.00 -5.22
CA TYR A 88 -1.26 3.54 -5.17
C TYR A 88 -2.62 2.93 -5.46
N THR A 89 -2.68 1.88 -6.27
CA THR A 89 -3.95 1.27 -6.70
C THR A 89 -4.10 -0.11 -6.09
N LEU A 90 -5.09 -0.28 -5.22
CA LEU A 90 -5.33 -1.52 -4.51
C LEU A 90 -6.67 -2.14 -4.92
N THR A 91 -6.67 -3.44 -5.22
CA THR A 91 -7.89 -4.20 -5.50
C THR A 91 -8.03 -5.34 -4.50
N VAL A 92 -9.14 -5.38 -3.76
CA VAL A 92 -9.47 -6.52 -2.90
C VAL A 92 -10.20 -7.56 -3.74
N PRO A 93 -9.62 -8.76 -3.96
CA PRO A 93 -10.28 -9.80 -4.72
C PRO A 93 -11.50 -10.35 -3.95
N PRO A 94 -12.56 -10.81 -4.65
CA PRO A 94 -13.66 -11.50 -4.02
C PRO A 94 -13.17 -12.72 -3.21
N PRO A 95 -13.72 -12.96 -2.00
CA PRO A 95 -13.34 -14.12 -1.22
C PRO A 95 -13.75 -15.43 -1.88
N GLN A 96 -13.05 -16.50 -1.54
CA GLN A 96 -13.49 -17.84 -1.91
C GLN A 96 -14.66 -18.24 -1.00
N TRP A 97 -15.77 -18.66 -1.59
CA TRP A 97 -17.02 -19.02 -0.88
C TRP A 97 -16.84 -20.10 0.21
N ASN A 98 -15.82 -20.94 0.10
CA ASN A 98 -15.49 -21.97 1.09
C ASN A 98 -14.71 -21.44 2.31
N ARG A 99 -14.42 -20.14 2.39
CA ARG A 99 -13.64 -19.49 3.45
C ARG A 99 -14.39 -18.30 4.07
N LEU A 100 -15.69 -18.46 4.28
CA LEU A 100 -16.51 -17.50 5.02
C LEU A 100 -16.52 -17.85 6.52
N PRO A 101 -16.58 -16.86 7.44
CA PRO A 101 -16.65 -15.43 7.17
C PRO A 101 -15.31 -14.86 6.67
N PHE A 102 -15.38 -13.97 5.69
CA PHE A 102 -14.21 -13.27 5.17
C PHE A 102 -14.04 -11.95 5.90
N LEU A 103 -12.85 -11.74 6.47
CA LEU A 103 -12.46 -10.52 7.14
C LEU A 103 -11.14 -10.01 6.56
N CYS A 104 -11.16 -8.78 6.05
CA CYS A 104 -10.02 -8.16 5.41
C CYS A 104 -9.77 -6.77 6.02
N HIS A 105 -8.66 -6.62 6.73
CA HIS A 105 -8.23 -5.32 7.24
C HIS A 105 -7.12 -4.72 6.37
N LEU A 106 -7.33 -3.50 5.88
CA LEU A 106 -6.34 -2.71 5.17
C LEU A 106 -6.02 -1.50 6.04
N THR A 107 -4.79 -1.38 6.49
CA THR A 107 -4.35 -0.24 7.31
C THR A 107 -3.52 0.69 6.44
N PHE A 108 -3.90 1.95 6.34
CA PHE A 108 -3.16 2.97 5.61
C PHE A 108 -2.53 3.91 6.62
N THR A 109 -1.20 4.11 6.53
CA THR A 109 -0.47 4.93 7.50
C THR A 109 0.33 6.03 6.80
N ALA A 110 0.10 7.26 7.24
CA ALA A 110 0.83 8.47 6.89
C ALA A 110 1.68 8.88 8.11
N SER A 111 2.93 8.40 8.15
CA SER A 111 3.84 8.56 9.30
C SER A 111 4.57 9.91 9.35
N GLY A 112 4.22 10.85 8.49
CA GLY A 112 4.91 12.12 8.30
C GLY A 112 6.11 12.05 7.35
N HIS A 113 6.88 13.13 7.27
CA HIS A 113 8.07 13.24 6.42
C HIS A 113 7.77 12.91 4.95
N GLU A 114 8.42 11.87 4.38
CA GLU A 114 8.22 11.44 2.99
C GLU A 114 6.88 10.72 2.77
N GLN A 115 6.16 10.36 3.84
CA GLN A 115 4.88 9.66 3.78
C GLN A 115 3.64 10.57 3.91
N GLY A 116 3.85 11.86 4.21
CA GLY A 116 2.78 12.83 4.44
C GLY A 116 2.08 12.65 5.79
N ASP A 117 1.20 13.60 6.10
CA ASP A 117 0.54 13.70 7.42
C ASP A 117 -0.95 13.32 7.39
N ILE A 118 -1.52 13.11 6.20
CA ILE A 118 -2.94 12.82 5.99
C ILE A 118 -3.12 11.58 5.12
N VAL A 119 -4.19 10.82 5.39
CA VAL A 119 -4.57 9.68 4.57
C VAL A 119 -5.72 10.08 3.65
N GLN A 120 -5.52 9.89 2.34
CA GLN A 120 -6.55 10.06 1.32
C GLN A 120 -6.85 8.71 0.67
N ILE A 121 -8.11 8.30 0.68
CA ILE A 121 -8.60 7.09 0.03
C ILE A 121 -9.56 7.49 -1.10
N ILE A 122 -9.35 6.92 -2.28
CA ILE A 122 -10.23 7.09 -3.43
C ILE A 122 -10.89 5.74 -3.72
N PHE A 123 -12.21 5.72 -3.72
CA PHE A 123 -12.99 4.57 -4.14
C PHE A 123 -13.37 4.76 -5.60
N ASP A 124 -12.85 3.92 -6.49
CA ASP A 124 -13.28 3.89 -7.90
C ASP A 124 -14.53 3.02 -8.09
N LYS A 125 -14.58 1.92 -7.33
CA LYS A 125 -15.67 0.95 -7.34
C LYS A 125 -15.79 0.30 -5.96
N PHE A 126 -17.02 0.13 -5.52
CA PHE A 126 -17.36 -0.50 -4.25
C PHE A 126 -18.43 -1.57 -4.48
N THR A 127 -18.23 -2.77 -3.95
CA THR A 127 -19.20 -3.86 -4.01
C THR A 127 -19.00 -4.78 -2.81
N VAL A 128 -19.84 -4.63 -1.79
CA VAL A 128 -19.80 -5.45 -0.58
C VAL A 128 -21.23 -5.78 -0.18
N GLY A 129 -21.61 -7.06 -0.29
CA GLY A 129 -22.96 -7.52 0.06
C GLY A 129 -24.09 -6.76 -0.66
N ARG A 130 -25.24 -6.73 -0.01
CA ARG A 130 -26.46 -6.05 -0.46
C ARG A 130 -27.07 -5.25 0.69
N PHE A 131 -27.62 -4.11 0.35
CA PHE A 131 -28.46 -3.32 1.25
C PHE A 131 -29.92 -3.76 1.13
N ASP A 132 -30.54 -4.05 2.27
CA ASP A 132 -31.95 -4.44 2.40
C ASP A 132 -32.64 -3.57 3.46
N GLU A 133 -33.42 -2.60 3.00
CA GLU A 133 -34.16 -1.66 3.84
C GLU A 133 -35.19 -2.37 4.74
N GLY A 134 -35.69 -3.54 4.32
CA GLY A 134 -36.66 -4.32 5.11
C GLY A 134 -36.08 -4.93 6.39
N LEU A 135 -34.76 -4.90 6.55
CA LEU A 135 -34.05 -5.36 7.74
C LEU A 135 -33.65 -4.22 8.69
N ILE A 136 -34.07 -2.99 8.39
CA ILE A 136 -33.89 -1.84 9.28
C ILE A 136 -35.14 -1.73 10.16
N ASP A 137 -34.93 -1.73 11.48
CA ASP A 137 -36.01 -1.49 12.43
C ASP A 137 -36.49 -0.03 12.30
N PRO A 138 -37.78 0.22 11.98
CA PRO A 138 -38.31 1.57 11.82
C PRO A 138 -38.28 2.40 13.10
N ASP A 139 -38.16 1.77 14.27
CA ASP A 139 -38.03 2.44 15.57
C ASP A 139 -36.55 2.71 15.95
N MET A 140 -35.59 2.20 15.16
CA MET A 140 -34.16 2.46 15.36
C MET A 140 -33.81 3.85 14.83
N ASP A 141 -33.34 4.71 15.73
CA ASP A 141 -32.89 6.05 15.38
C ASP A 141 -31.75 5.94 14.36
N SER A 142 -32.01 6.40 13.13
CA SER A 142 -31.09 6.40 11.98
C SER A 142 -29.73 7.08 12.24
N SER A 143 -29.58 7.75 13.38
CA SER A 143 -28.34 8.39 13.84
C SER A 143 -27.34 7.43 14.50
N ASP A 144 -27.75 6.24 14.94
CA ASP A 144 -26.84 5.24 15.49
C ASP A 144 -26.60 4.11 14.48
N ALA A 145 -25.73 4.39 13.49
CA ALA A 145 -25.14 3.37 12.62
C ALA A 145 -24.14 2.47 13.38
N SER A 146 -24.36 2.26 14.68
CA SER A 146 -23.57 1.38 15.53
C SER A 146 -23.82 -0.07 15.13
N LEU A 147 -22.77 -0.87 15.22
CA LEU A 147 -22.91 -2.31 15.03
C LEU A 147 -23.80 -2.87 16.14
N THR A 148 -24.66 -3.82 15.79
CA THR A 148 -25.40 -4.59 16.79
C THR A 148 -24.43 -5.27 17.76
N SER A 149 -24.90 -5.74 18.91
CA SER A 149 -24.05 -6.48 19.86
C SER A 149 -23.40 -7.74 19.27
N GLY A 150 -23.89 -8.22 18.12
CA GLY A 150 -23.29 -9.32 17.33
C GLY A 150 -22.22 -8.88 16.33
N GLY A 151 -21.93 -7.57 16.20
CA GLY A 151 -20.98 -7.03 15.23
C GLY A 151 -21.51 -7.02 13.80
N ASP A 152 -22.82 -6.99 13.62
CA ASP A 152 -23.50 -6.94 12.33
C ASP A 152 -24.13 -5.57 12.09
N LEU A 153 -24.13 -5.14 10.83
CA LEU A 153 -24.69 -3.86 10.40
C LEU A 153 -26.15 -4.04 9.99
N PRO A 154 -27.11 -3.33 10.62
CA PRO A 154 -28.52 -3.35 10.22
C PRO A 154 -28.70 -3.03 8.73
N GLY A 155 -29.56 -3.77 8.05
CA GLY A 155 -29.77 -3.62 6.60
C GLY A 155 -28.70 -4.25 5.70
N CYS A 156 -27.64 -4.85 6.24
CA CYS A 156 -26.53 -5.42 5.46
C CYS A 156 -26.26 -6.90 5.82
N PRO A 157 -27.14 -7.84 5.43
CA PRO A 157 -27.06 -9.25 5.85
C PRO A 157 -25.87 -10.01 5.25
N GLU A 158 -25.37 -9.57 4.10
CA GLU A 158 -24.29 -10.24 3.35
C GLU A 158 -22.88 -9.68 3.71
N GLY A 159 -22.83 -8.69 4.63
CA GLY A 159 -21.59 -8.04 5.05
C GLY A 159 -21.50 -6.56 4.68
N PHE A 160 -20.43 -5.92 5.15
CA PHE A 160 -20.22 -4.47 5.05
C PHE A 160 -18.73 -4.11 5.08
N MET A 161 -18.40 -2.92 4.60
CA MET A 161 -17.10 -2.28 4.81
C MET A 161 -17.23 -1.24 5.90
N GLN A 162 -16.20 -1.06 6.72
CA GLN A 162 -16.10 -0.02 7.73
C GLN A 162 -14.76 0.73 7.62
N LEU A 163 -14.78 2.05 7.81
CA LEU A 163 -13.56 2.85 8.00
C LEU A 163 -13.43 3.29 9.46
N SER A 164 -12.25 3.10 10.03
CA SER A 164 -11.93 3.54 11.40
C SER A 164 -10.63 4.34 11.41
N GLU A 165 -10.59 5.42 12.18
CA GLU A 165 -9.44 6.30 12.32
C GLU A 165 -8.73 6.08 13.66
N LEU A 166 -7.40 6.06 13.66
CA LEU A 166 -6.62 5.86 14.87
C LEU A 166 -6.79 7.04 15.84
N GLY A 167 -7.23 6.75 17.06
CA GLY A 167 -7.34 7.75 18.13
C GLY A 167 -8.61 8.61 18.08
N ARG A 168 -9.55 8.32 17.18
CA ARG A 168 -10.87 8.95 17.15
C ARG A 168 -11.97 7.92 17.48
N PRO A 169 -13.05 8.34 18.15
CA PRO A 169 -14.22 7.48 18.30
C PRO A 169 -14.80 7.15 16.93
N PHE A 170 -15.43 5.98 16.81
CA PHE A 170 -16.14 5.61 15.60
C PHE A 170 -17.39 6.50 15.44
N THR A 171 -17.43 7.35 14.41
CA THR A 171 -18.53 8.31 14.18
C THR A 171 -19.42 7.93 12.99
N GLY A 172 -19.69 6.63 12.83
CA GLY A 172 -20.29 6.11 11.61
C GLY A 172 -19.26 5.92 10.49
N GLY A 173 -19.66 5.21 9.45
CA GLY A 173 -18.76 4.86 8.34
C GLY A 173 -18.74 3.37 8.03
N SER A 174 -19.93 2.74 8.05
CA SER A 174 -20.12 1.38 7.58
C SER A 174 -21.06 1.40 6.38
N TRP A 175 -20.72 0.68 5.31
CA TRP A 175 -21.48 0.67 4.05
C TRP A 175 -21.56 -0.74 3.46
N CYS A 176 -22.66 -1.04 2.77
CA CYS A 176 -22.81 -2.22 1.93
C CYS A 176 -23.56 -1.86 0.64
N GLY A 177 -23.67 -2.81 -0.28
CA GLY A 177 -24.26 -2.62 -1.60
C GLY A 177 -23.20 -2.38 -2.68
N LYS A 178 -23.59 -1.63 -3.72
CA LYS A 178 -22.80 -1.42 -4.93
C LYS A 178 -22.74 0.07 -5.26
N ALA A 179 -21.55 0.58 -5.50
CA ALA A 179 -21.32 1.92 -6.01
C ALA A 179 -20.17 1.93 -7.01
N SER A 180 -20.19 2.90 -7.92
CA SER A 180 -19.15 3.12 -8.91
C SER A 180 -18.97 4.63 -9.14
N GLY A 181 -17.74 5.06 -9.39
CA GLY A 181 -17.39 6.47 -9.52
C GLY A 181 -16.39 6.87 -8.43
N HIS A 182 -15.67 7.95 -8.67
CA HIS A 182 -14.55 8.40 -7.83
C HIS A 182 -15.07 9.11 -6.56
N GLN A 183 -15.17 8.38 -5.46
CA GLN A 183 -15.52 8.96 -4.16
C GLN A 183 -14.27 9.15 -3.31
N LEU A 184 -14.11 10.34 -2.73
CA LEU A 184 -12.97 10.66 -1.87
C LEU A 184 -13.32 10.52 -0.39
N TYR A 185 -12.38 10.00 0.39
CA TYR A 185 -12.36 10.02 1.84
C TYR A 185 -11.03 10.60 2.32
N PHE A 186 -11.09 11.55 3.25
CA PHE A 186 -9.92 12.20 3.84
C PHE A 186 -9.93 12.00 5.34
N SER A 187 -8.78 11.63 5.89
CA SER A 187 -8.54 11.56 7.33
C SER A 187 -7.39 12.48 7.71
N GLU A 188 -7.61 13.29 8.75
CA GLU A 188 -6.56 14.06 9.42
C GLU A 188 -5.77 13.21 10.43
N THR A 189 -6.11 11.92 10.59
CA THR A 189 -5.33 11.01 11.42
C THR A 189 -4.21 10.38 10.61
N SER A 190 -3.14 10.00 11.30
CA SER A 190 -1.98 9.34 10.68
C SER A 190 -2.29 7.90 10.24
N THR A 191 -3.42 7.32 10.64
CA THR A 191 -3.75 5.94 10.29
C THR A 191 -5.25 5.71 10.16
N VAL A 192 -5.65 5.16 9.02
CA VAL A 192 -7.01 4.74 8.72
C VAL A 192 -7.01 3.24 8.48
N THR A 193 -7.95 2.51 9.06
CA THR A 193 -8.16 1.09 8.78
C THR A 193 -9.49 0.90 8.07
N ALA A 194 -9.45 0.31 6.87
CA ALA A 194 -10.61 -0.18 6.15
C ALA A 194 -10.81 -1.67 6.46
N SER A 195 -11.97 -2.02 6.99
CA SER A 195 -12.34 -3.38 7.37
C SER A 195 -13.47 -3.86 6.49
N VAL A 196 -13.26 -4.90 5.69
CA VAL A 196 -14.30 -5.53 4.87
C VAL A 196 -14.69 -6.86 5.51
N LYS A 197 -15.95 -7.00 5.87
CA LYS A 197 -16.56 -8.22 6.41
C LYS A 197 -17.56 -8.75 5.41
N VAL A 198 -17.47 -10.03 5.05
CA VAL A 198 -18.45 -10.76 4.24
C VAL A 198 -18.82 -12.04 4.98
N ILE A 199 -20.11 -12.33 5.04
CA ILE A 199 -20.69 -13.41 5.87
C ILE A 199 -21.21 -14.53 4.98
#